data_AF-A0A939WL37-F1
#
_entry.id   AF-A0A939WL37-F1
#
_cell.length_a   1.000
_cell.length_b   1.000
_cell.length_c   1.000
_cell.angle_alpha   90.00
_cell.angle_beta   90.00
_cell.angle_gamma   90.00
#
_symmetry.space_group_name_H-M   'P 1'
#
loop_
_entity.id
_entity.type
_entity.pdbx_description
1 polymer ?
#
loop_
_entity_poly.entity_id
_entity_poly.type
_entity_poly.pdbx_seq_one_letter_code
_entity_poly.pdbx_strand_id
1 'polypeptide(L)'
;MNSSPSSVPNCVLALSLAASLAVLSGCNPKDGVREYADGMAAYEAHSLEKAGKLFAKSLVYAPENVDALVMLARVQCERGEISDARETIAKAVELDPDSPDVALLDAEIALYAGDYARATSRFSAVAENEKLEPEARALGWTGLGIVEMTRDRRDFARIAFLRAIRLDRRNASARYHLGLLYRGDNYGYLDAALEQFDIFVRLGETADPRAVHAQRVIIPGIKADIARRAAERPGAQRRDANA
;
A
#
# COMPACT_ATOMS: atom_id res chain seq x y z
N MET A 1 -13.31 -83.87 -16.61
CA MET A 1 -14.46 -83.07 -16.17
C MET A 1 -14.12 -81.62 -16.36
N ASN A 2 -14.92 -80.96 -17.20
CA ASN A 2 -15.09 -79.53 -17.51
C ASN A 2 -13.84 -78.66 -17.75
N SER A 3 -13.54 -78.27 -19.00
CA SER A 3 -14.25 -77.35 -19.92
C SER A 3 -13.69 -75.93 -19.83
N SER A 4 -12.71 -75.68 -20.71
CA SER A 4 -12.59 -74.56 -21.65
C SER A 4 -12.57 -73.08 -21.21
N PRO A 5 -11.91 -72.21 -22.01
CA PRO A 5 -11.47 -70.86 -21.65
C PRO A 5 -12.33 -69.74 -22.29
N SER A 6 -12.22 -68.52 -21.77
CA SER A 6 -12.67 -67.27 -22.42
C SER A 6 -12.08 -66.09 -21.63
N SER A 7 -11.80 -64.89 -22.12
CA SER A 7 -11.71 -64.24 -23.44
C SER A 7 -11.21 -62.82 -23.13
N VAL A 8 -10.44 -62.21 -24.04
CA VAL A 8 -9.83 -60.87 -23.96
C VAL A 8 -10.92 -59.75 -24.02
N PRO A 9 -10.55 -58.45 -24.09
CA PRO A 9 -10.65 -57.38 -23.08
C PRO A 9 -11.93 -56.52 -23.21
N ASN A 10 -12.22 -55.64 -22.24
CA ASN A 10 -13.20 -54.57 -22.49
C ASN A 10 -12.83 -53.24 -21.82
N CYS A 11 -12.52 -52.27 -22.69
CA CYS A 11 -12.58 -50.83 -22.45
C CYS A 11 -14.01 -50.41 -22.07
N VAL A 12 -14.18 -49.76 -20.92
CA VAL A 12 -15.22 -48.74 -20.70
C VAL A 12 -14.58 -47.71 -19.74
N LEU A 13 -13.94 -46.65 -20.25
CA LEU A 13 -14.55 -45.32 -20.39
C LEU A 13 -15.45 -44.95 -19.19
N ALA A 14 -14.84 -44.50 -18.10
CA ALA A 14 -15.50 -43.64 -17.13
C ALA A 14 -14.79 -42.27 -17.12
N LEU A 15 -15.00 -41.53 -18.22
CA LEU A 15 -14.93 -40.08 -18.24
C LEU A 15 -15.95 -39.56 -17.22
N SER A 16 -15.52 -39.26 -16.00
CA SER A 16 -16.33 -38.45 -15.09
C SER A 16 -16.23 -37.00 -15.54
N LEU A 17 -17.15 -36.63 -16.43
CA LEU A 17 -17.51 -35.26 -16.76
C LEU A 17 -17.67 -34.44 -15.48
N ALA A 18 -16.77 -33.48 -15.29
CA ALA A 18 -17.08 -32.22 -14.63
C ALA A 18 -16.63 -31.05 -15.53
N ALA A 19 -16.94 -31.16 -16.82
CA ALA A 19 -17.04 -30.03 -17.72
C ALA A 19 -18.48 -29.51 -17.64
N SER A 20 -18.80 -28.80 -16.56
CA SER A 20 -20.11 -28.17 -16.38
C SER A 20 -20.07 -26.72 -16.85
N LEU A 21 -20.55 -26.54 -18.09
CA LEU A 21 -21.18 -25.35 -18.67
C LEU A 21 -20.38 -24.04 -18.69
N ALA A 22 -19.42 -23.95 -19.61
CA ALA A 22 -19.19 -22.69 -20.32
C ALA A 22 -20.37 -22.47 -21.29
N VAL A 23 -21.39 -21.72 -20.86
CA VAL A 23 -22.35 -21.14 -21.78
C VAL A 23 -21.57 -20.18 -22.68
N LEU A 24 -21.53 -20.50 -23.98
CA LEU A 24 -21.00 -19.70 -25.06
C LEU A 24 -21.76 -18.36 -25.15
N SER A 25 -21.34 -17.36 -24.38
CA SER A 25 -21.58 -15.96 -24.68
C SER A 25 -20.24 -15.31 -24.96
N GLY A 26 -19.91 -15.18 -26.24
CA GLY A 26 -19.12 -14.10 -26.84
C GLY A 26 -17.96 -13.46 -26.06
N CYS A 27 -17.28 -14.17 -25.17
CA CYS A 27 -16.23 -13.61 -24.35
C CYS A 27 -14.98 -13.41 -25.20
N ASN A 28 -14.77 -12.21 -25.69
CA ASN A 28 -13.58 -11.84 -26.43
C ASN A 28 -12.49 -11.44 -25.41
N PRO A 29 -11.29 -12.04 -25.44
CA PRO A 29 -10.18 -11.63 -24.56
C PRO A 29 -9.85 -10.13 -24.63
N LYS A 30 -10.15 -9.48 -25.76
CA LYS A 30 -10.01 -8.02 -25.92
C LYS A 30 -10.99 -7.21 -25.05
N ASP A 31 -12.15 -7.78 -24.71
CA ASP A 31 -13.06 -7.15 -23.77
C ASP A 31 -12.42 -7.05 -22.38
N GLY A 32 -11.70 -8.08 -21.92
CA GLY A 32 -10.96 -8.02 -20.65
C GLY A 32 -9.97 -6.86 -20.55
N VAL A 33 -9.23 -6.59 -21.63
CA VAL A 33 -8.30 -5.46 -21.73
C VAL A 33 -9.05 -4.12 -21.69
N ARG A 34 -10.19 -4.01 -22.38
CA ARG A 34 -11.02 -2.79 -22.34
C ARG A 34 -11.59 -2.55 -20.94
N GLU A 35 -12.15 -3.56 -20.30
CA GLU A 35 -12.70 -3.41 -18.95
C GLU A 35 -11.61 -3.02 -17.94
N TYR A 36 -10.39 -3.53 -18.08
CA TYR A 36 -9.25 -3.10 -17.25
C TYR A 36 -8.93 -1.61 -17.47
N ALA A 37 -8.82 -1.17 -18.73
CA ALA A 37 -8.55 0.24 -19.05
C ALA A 37 -9.66 1.18 -18.57
N ASP A 38 -10.93 0.81 -18.74
CA ASP A 38 -12.07 1.56 -18.21
C ASP A 38 -12.05 1.59 -16.68
N GLY A 39 -11.62 0.49 -16.05
CA GLY A 39 -11.43 0.38 -14.59
C GLY A 39 -10.36 1.35 -14.08
N MET A 40 -9.22 1.45 -14.77
CA MET A 40 -8.18 2.43 -14.47
C MET A 40 -8.70 3.86 -14.57
N ALA A 41 -9.40 4.20 -15.66
CA ALA A 41 -10.00 5.53 -15.82
C ALA A 41 -11.03 5.85 -14.72
N ALA A 42 -11.82 4.85 -14.29
CA ALA A 42 -12.75 5.02 -13.17
C ALA A 42 -12.03 5.19 -11.83
N TYR A 43 -10.90 4.50 -11.61
CA TYR A 43 -10.08 4.62 -10.42
C TYR A 43 -9.43 6.01 -10.32
N GLU A 44 -8.87 6.51 -11.42
CA GLU A 44 -8.33 7.87 -11.53
C GLU A 44 -9.40 8.94 -11.26
N ALA A 45 -10.63 8.70 -11.70
CA ALA A 45 -11.79 9.55 -11.39
C ALA A 45 -12.33 9.37 -9.96
N HIS A 46 -11.63 8.61 -9.10
CA HIS A 46 -12.02 8.24 -7.73
C HIS A 46 -13.44 7.62 -7.63
N SER A 47 -13.92 7.02 -8.72
CA SER A 47 -15.19 6.30 -8.78
C SER A 47 -14.99 4.84 -8.36
N LEU A 48 -14.61 4.63 -7.09
CA LEU A 48 -14.15 3.33 -6.57
C LEU A 48 -15.13 2.18 -6.81
N GLU A 49 -16.43 2.41 -6.66
CA GLU A 49 -17.44 1.36 -6.93
C GLU A 49 -17.44 0.93 -8.40
N LYS A 50 -17.34 1.89 -9.32
CA LYS A 50 -17.29 1.62 -10.76
C LYS A 50 -15.98 0.93 -11.13
N ALA A 51 -14.85 1.39 -10.59
CA ALA A 51 -13.54 0.79 -10.80
C ALA A 51 -13.53 -0.69 -10.38
N GLY A 52 -14.02 -1.00 -9.17
CA GLY A 52 -14.10 -2.37 -8.67
C GLY A 52 -14.93 -3.29 -9.56
N LYS A 53 -16.10 -2.83 -10.05
CA LYS A 53 -16.93 -3.60 -10.99
C LYS A 53 -16.22 -3.88 -12.31
N LEU A 54 -15.48 -2.91 -12.84
CA LEU A 54 -14.76 -3.03 -14.10
C LEU A 54 -13.55 -3.97 -13.98
N PHE A 55 -12.77 -3.87 -12.90
CA PHE A 55 -11.69 -4.82 -12.63
C PHE A 55 -12.21 -6.24 -12.42
N ALA A 56 -13.29 -6.42 -11.64
CA ALA A 56 -13.92 -7.72 -11.47
C ALA A 56 -14.40 -8.30 -12.81
N LYS A 57 -14.96 -7.46 -13.69
CA LYS A 57 -15.38 -7.88 -15.03
C LYS A 57 -14.20 -8.20 -15.94
N SER A 58 -13.08 -7.48 -15.83
CA SER A 58 -11.83 -7.84 -16.52
C SER A 58 -11.36 -9.25 -16.15
N LEU A 59 -11.43 -9.59 -14.86
CA LEU A 59 -11.06 -10.91 -14.34
C LEU A 59 -12.00 -12.04 -14.77
N VAL A 60 -13.23 -11.74 -15.23
CA VAL A 60 -14.08 -12.76 -15.88
C VAL A 60 -13.47 -13.22 -17.20
N TYR A 61 -12.81 -12.32 -17.94
CA TYR A 61 -12.16 -12.64 -19.22
C TYR A 61 -10.73 -13.14 -19.05
N ALA A 62 -10.01 -12.64 -18.03
CA ALA A 62 -8.63 -13.01 -17.74
C ALA A 62 -8.44 -13.22 -16.23
N PRO A 63 -8.83 -14.40 -15.68
CA PRO A 63 -8.82 -14.66 -14.23
C PRO A 63 -7.45 -14.58 -13.55
N GLU A 64 -6.38 -14.75 -14.32
CA GLU A 64 -4.98 -14.74 -13.85
C GLU A 64 -4.26 -13.42 -14.15
N ASN A 65 -5.00 -12.37 -14.53
CA ASN A 65 -4.41 -11.05 -14.73
C ASN A 65 -4.02 -10.43 -13.37
N VAL A 66 -2.72 -10.49 -13.04
CA VAL A 66 -2.15 -9.98 -11.78
C VAL A 66 -2.44 -8.49 -11.59
N ASP A 67 -2.30 -7.67 -12.63
CA ASP A 67 -2.54 -6.23 -12.55
C ASP A 67 -4.01 -5.93 -12.18
N ALA A 68 -4.95 -6.66 -12.79
CA ALA A 68 -6.37 -6.54 -12.48
C ALA A 68 -6.71 -7.02 -11.05
N LEU A 69 -6.05 -8.07 -10.57
CA LEU A 69 -6.19 -8.53 -9.18
C LEU A 69 -5.64 -7.50 -8.19
N VAL A 70 -4.46 -6.94 -8.46
CA VAL A 70 -3.84 -5.88 -7.64
C VAL A 70 -4.75 -4.65 -7.58
N MET A 71 -5.26 -4.19 -8.72
CA MET A 71 -6.14 -3.01 -8.76
C MET A 71 -7.49 -3.26 -8.08
N LEU A 72 -8.07 -4.46 -8.23
CA LEU A 72 -9.28 -4.82 -7.51
C LEU A 72 -9.05 -4.85 -5.99
N ALA A 73 -7.96 -5.48 -5.53
CA ALA A 73 -7.61 -5.54 -4.11
C ALA A 73 -7.36 -4.13 -3.53
N ARG A 74 -6.72 -3.25 -4.30
CA ARG A 74 -6.51 -1.84 -3.94
C ARG A 74 -7.84 -1.10 -3.75
N VAL A 75 -8.76 -1.23 -4.71
CA VAL A 75 -10.09 -0.63 -4.62
C VAL A 75 -10.88 -1.17 -3.43
N GLN A 76 -10.85 -2.48 -3.19
CA GLN A 76 -11.50 -3.10 -2.03
C GLN A 76 -10.92 -2.54 -0.72
N CYS A 77 -9.59 -2.42 -0.63
CA CYS A 77 -8.92 -1.85 0.52
C CYS A 77 -9.33 -0.39 0.79
N GLU A 78 -9.36 0.46 -0.25
CA GLU A 78 -9.76 1.87 -0.14
C GLU A 78 -11.24 2.05 0.24
N ARG A 79 -12.08 1.07 -0.12
CA ARG A 79 -13.51 1.03 0.28
C ARG A 79 -13.72 0.43 1.67
N GLY A 80 -12.67 -0.03 2.34
CA GLY A 80 -12.75 -0.68 3.66
C GLY A 80 -13.22 -2.14 3.60
N GLU A 81 -13.31 -2.73 2.40
CA GLU A 81 -13.66 -4.13 2.15
C GLU A 81 -12.45 -5.04 2.40
N ILE A 82 -11.87 -4.97 3.61
CA ILE A 82 -10.57 -5.57 3.94
C ILE A 82 -10.57 -7.10 3.78
N SER A 83 -11.69 -7.77 4.08
CA SER A 83 -11.81 -9.21 3.89
C SER A 83 -11.67 -9.60 2.42
N ASP A 84 -12.41 -8.93 1.55
CA ASP A 84 -12.38 -9.19 0.11
C ASP A 84 -11.01 -8.84 -0.48
N ALA A 85 -10.41 -7.74 -0.03
CA ALA A 85 -9.06 -7.34 -0.43
C ALA A 85 -8.02 -8.43 -0.12
N ARG A 86 -8.12 -9.07 1.06
CA ARG A 86 -7.24 -10.18 1.46
C ARG A 86 -7.39 -11.41 0.57
N GLU A 87 -8.62 -11.75 0.17
CA GLU A 87 -8.86 -12.87 -0.73
C GLU A 87 -8.35 -12.58 -2.14
N THR A 88 -8.59 -11.36 -2.65
CA THR A 88 -8.14 -10.95 -3.98
C THR A 88 -6.61 -10.88 -4.07
N ILE A 89 -5.94 -10.25 -3.08
CA ILE A 89 -4.47 -10.13 -3.09
C ILE A 89 -3.79 -11.50 -2.91
N ALA A 90 -4.42 -12.45 -2.20
CA ALA A 90 -3.87 -13.80 -2.06
C ALA A 90 -3.71 -14.50 -3.41
N LYS A 91 -4.66 -14.31 -4.34
CA LYS A 91 -4.55 -14.84 -5.71
C LYS A 91 -3.40 -14.19 -6.48
N ALA A 92 -3.20 -12.87 -6.33
CA ALA A 92 -2.08 -12.19 -6.96
C ALA A 92 -0.73 -12.70 -6.43
N VAL A 93 -0.63 -12.95 -5.12
CA VAL A 93 0.56 -13.53 -4.48
C VAL A 93 0.85 -14.95 -5.00
N GLU A 94 -0.18 -15.76 -5.28
CA GLU A 94 -0.01 -17.10 -5.85
C GLU A 94 0.52 -17.06 -7.29
N LEU A 95 0.10 -16.06 -8.07
CA LEU A 95 0.46 -15.92 -9.49
C LEU A 95 1.83 -15.25 -9.69
N ASP A 96 2.16 -14.26 -8.87
CA ASP A 96 3.42 -13.53 -8.94
C ASP A 96 3.99 -13.25 -7.53
N PRO A 97 4.60 -14.25 -6.87
CA PRO A 97 5.08 -14.13 -5.50
C PRO A 97 6.29 -13.21 -5.34
N ASP A 98 7.00 -12.91 -6.42
CA ASP A 98 8.22 -12.10 -6.43
C ASP A 98 7.96 -10.63 -6.80
N SER A 99 6.72 -10.29 -7.16
CA SER A 99 6.34 -8.91 -7.50
C SER A 99 6.41 -7.99 -6.29
N PRO A 100 7.20 -6.89 -6.36
CA PRO A 100 7.25 -5.90 -5.30
C PRO A 100 5.92 -5.18 -5.12
N ASP A 101 5.16 -4.94 -6.19
CA ASP A 101 3.87 -4.25 -6.12
C ASP A 101 2.81 -5.10 -5.40
N VAL A 102 2.79 -6.40 -5.69
CA VAL A 102 1.94 -7.38 -4.99
C VAL A 102 2.33 -7.45 -3.51
N ALA A 103 3.63 -7.51 -3.21
CA ALA A 103 4.12 -7.56 -1.83
C ALA A 103 3.79 -6.28 -1.04
N LEU A 104 3.96 -5.10 -1.64
CA LEU A 104 3.61 -3.82 -1.01
C LEU A 104 2.11 -3.74 -0.71
N LEU A 105 1.24 -4.11 -1.65
CA LEU A 105 -0.21 -4.06 -1.44
C LEU A 105 -0.67 -5.12 -0.42
N ASP A 106 -0.11 -6.34 -0.43
CA ASP A 106 -0.39 -7.34 0.61
C ASP A 106 0.01 -6.83 2.00
N ALA A 107 1.13 -6.12 2.09
CA ALA A 107 1.59 -5.50 3.33
C ALA A 107 0.65 -4.38 3.81
N GLU A 108 0.19 -3.52 2.92
CA GLU A 108 -0.78 -2.45 3.20
C GLU A 108 -2.11 -3.05 3.72
N ILE A 109 -2.65 -4.05 3.02
CA ILE A 109 -3.89 -4.73 3.41
C ILE A 109 -3.72 -5.41 4.78
N ALA A 110 -2.59 -6.07 5.01
CA ALA A 110 -2.29 -6.69 6.31
C ALA A 110 -2.20 -5.65 7.44
N LEU A 111 -1.59 -4.49 7.17
CA LEU A 111 -1.52 -3.38 8.13
C LEU A 111 -2.91 -2.86 8.49
N TYR A 112 -3.80 -2.64 7.51
CA TYR A 112 -5.19 -2.24 7.76
C TYR A 112 -6.00 -3.31 8.52
N ALA A 113 -5.69 -4.58 8.29
CA ALA A 113 -6.28 -5.70 9.02
C ALA A 113 -5.72 -5.87 10.44
N GLY A 114 -4.70 -5.09 10.84
CA GLY A 114 -4.01 -5.24 12.13
C GLY A 114 -3.06 -6.44 12.20
N ASP A 115 -2.82 -7.14 11.09
CA ASP A 115 -1.84 -8.23 10.99
C ASP A 115 -0.43 -7.65 10.79
N TYR A 116 0.11 -7.06 11.86
CA TYR A 116 1.41 -6.42 11.85
C TYR A 116 2.55 -7.40 11.52
N ALA A 117 2.39 -8.69 11.82
CA ALA A 117 3.39 -9.70 11.53
C ALA A 117 3.52 -9.91 10.01
N ARG A 118 2.38 -10.12 9.32
CA ARG A 118 2.36 -10.24 7.86
C ARG A 118 2.79 -8.93 7.18
N ALA A 119 2.30 -7.79 7.65
CA ALA A 119 2.70 -6.48 7.12
C ALA A 119 4.23 -6.28 7.21
N THR A 120 4.83 -6.59 8.36
CA THR A 120 6.29 -6.50 8.56
C THR A 120 7.02 -7.43 7.59
N SER A 121 6.59 -8.69 7.47
CA SER A 121 7.22 -9.67 6.58
C SER A 121 7.23 -9.20 5.13
N ARG A 122 6.08 -8.70 4.65
CA ARG A 122 5.91 -8.29 3.25
C ARG A 122 6.64 -6.99 2.93
N PHE A 123 6.56 -5.97 3.78
CA PHE A 123 7.35 -4.76 3.58
C PHE A 123 8.86 -5.04 3.65
N SER A 124 9.32 -5.94 4.53
CA SER A 124 10.75 -6.30 4.62
C SER A 124 11.24 -6.99 3.35
N ALA A 125 10.43 -7.87 2.76
CA ALA A 125 10.76 -8.53 1.49
C ALA A 125 11.05 -7.52 0.36
N VAL A 126 10.39 -6.36 0.36
CA VAL A 126 10.65 -5.28 -0.60
C VAL A 126 11.82 -4.39 -0.15
N ALA A 127 11.86 -3.99 1.11
CA ALA A 127 12.85 -3.07 1.67
C ALA A 127 14.29 -3.61 1.60
N GLU A 128 14.44 -4.92 1.79
CA GLU A 128 15.72 -5.62 1.90
C GLU A 128 16.16 -6.29 0.60
N ASN A 129 15.33 -6.31 -0.44
CA ASN A 129 15.70 -6.89 -1.72
C ASN A 129 16.63 -5.96 -2.50
N GLU A 130 17.93 -6.25 -2.45
CA GLU A 130 18.98 -5.46 -3.08
C GLU A 130 18.96 -5.48 -4.62
N LYS A 131 18.15 -6.36 -5.23
CA LYS A 131 17.95 -6.40 -6.68
C LYS A 131 16.93 -5.37 -7.16
N LEU A 132 16.12 -4.82 -6.25
CA LEU A 132 15.14 -3.79 -6.58
C LEU A 132 15.79 -2.41 -6.60
N GLU A 133 15.22 -1.52 -7.42
CA GLU A 133 15.61 -0.12 -7.45
C GLU A 133 15.47 0.53 -6.06
N PRO A 134 16.36 1.49 -5.71
CA PRO A 134 16.33 2.18 -4.42
C PRO A 134 14.96 2.77 -4.05
N GLU A 135 14.23 3.30 -5.04
CA GLU A 135 12.91 3.90 -4.90
C GLU A 135 11.87 2.87 -4.44
N ALA A 136 11.84 1.68 -5.06
CA ALA A 136 10.94 0.60 -4.66
C ALA A 136 11.26 0.12 -3.23
N ARG A 137 12.54 -0.03 -2.91
CA ARG A 137 12.99 -0.38 -1.56
C ARG A 137 12.60 0.70 -0.53
N ALA A 138 12.63 1.97 -0.92
CA ALA A 138 12.21 3.08 -0.08
C ALA A 138 10.72 3.01 0.29
N LEU A 139 9.86 2.49 -0.59
CA LEU A 139 8.45 2.23 -0.28
C LEU A 139 8.33 1.16 0.81
N GLY A 140 9.08 0.06 0.71
CA GLY A 140 9.14 -0.97 1.76
C GLY A 140 9.59 -0.42 3.12
N TRP A 141 10.67 0.37 3.15
CA TRP A 141 11.13 1.02 4.39
C TRP A 141 10.12 2.02 4.95
N THR A 142 9.38 2.73 4.10
CA THR A 142 8.28 3.59 4.52
C THR A 142 7.19 2.78 5.22
N GLY A 143 6.77 1.67 4.61
CA GLY A 143 5.77 0.77 5.18
C GLY A 143 6.18 0.20 6.54
N LEU A 144 7.43 -0.26 6.68
CA LEU A 144 7.98 -0.69 7.98
C LEU A 144 7.94 0.42 9.02
N GLY A 145 8.25 1.65 8.64
CA GLY A 145 8.16 2.80 9.53
C GLY A 145 6.74 3.04 10.03
N ILE A 146 5.73 2.90 9.16
CA ILE A 146 4.32 3.04 9.52
C ILE A 146 3.91 1.92 10.48
N VAL A 147 4.26 0.65 10.19
CA VAL A 147 3.97 -0.48 11.08
C VAL A 147 4.51 -0.24 12.48
N GLU A 148 5.78 0.14 12.60
CA GLU A 148 6.41 0.38 13.90
C GLU A 148 5.84 1.61 14.61
N MET A 149 5.43 2.64 13.86
CA MET A 149 4.75 3.81 14.43
C MET A 149 3.37 3.43 14.99
N THR A 150 2.59 2.60 14.29
CA THR A 150 1.30 2.08 14.77
C THR A 150 1.45 1.22 16.03
N ARG A 151 2.60 0.56 16.20
CA ARG A 151 2.96 -0.24 17.39
C ARG A 151 3.60 0.58 18.51
N ASP A 152 3.61 1.92 18.40
CA ASP A 152 4.26 2.86 19.32
C ASP A 152 5.78 2.67 19.48
N ARG A 153 6.42 1.97 18.54
CA ARG A 153 7.86 1.69 18.50
C ARG A 153 8.60 2.79 17.74
N ARG A 154 8.55 3.99 18.32
CA ARG A 154 8.94 5.26 17.68
C ARG A 154 10.39 5.31 17.20
N ASP A 155 11.35 4.73 17.92
CA ASP A 155 12.76 4.70 17.49
C ASP A 155 12.96 3.85 16.23
N PHE A 156 12.31 2.68 16.18
CA PHE A 156 12.34 1.81 15.00
C PHE A 156 11.65 2.48 13.80
N ALA A 157 10.50 3.12 14.03
CA ALA A 157 9.81 3.90 13.01
C ALA A 157 10.71 4.99 12.43
N ARG A 158 11.40 5.75 13.30
CA ARG A 158 12.35 6.80 12.89
C ARG A 158 13.46 6.24 12.01
N ILE A 159 14.09 5.13 12.41
CA ILE A 159 15.17 4.50 11.65
C ILE A 159 14.66 4.09 10.26
N ALA A 160 13.47 3.48 10.18
CA ALA A 160 12.89 3.05 8.92
C ALA A 160 12.60 4.23 7.98
N PHE A 161 12.00 5.31 8.47
CA PHE A 161 11.78 6.52 7.66
C PHE A 161 13.09 7.17 7.19
N LEU A 162 14.12 7.21 8.04
CA LEU A 162 15.43 7.72 7.65
C LEU A 162 16.10 6.85 6.58
N ARG A 163 15.92 5.52 6.63
CA ARG A 163 16.38 4.61 5.58
C ARG A 163 15.64 4.86 4.26
N ALA A 164 14.31 5.00 4.31
CA ALA A 164 13.51 5.35 3.13
C ALA A 164 13.99 6.65 2.48
N ILE A 165 14.18 7.72 3.26
CA ILE A 165 14.66 9.03 2.77
C ILE A 165 16.09 8.97 2.23
N ARG A 166 16.92 8.06 2.76
CA ARG A 166 18.29 7.86 2.27
C ARG A 166 18.31 7.21 0.89
N LEU A 167 17.41 6.25 0.66
CA LEU A 167 17.27 5.57 -0.63
C LEU A 167 16.59 6.46 -1.66
N ASP A 168 15.49 7.11 -1.28
CA ASP A 168 14.77 8.07 -2.10
C ASP A 168 14.55 9.38 -1.33
N ARG A 169 15.33 10.40 -1.70
CA ARG A 169 15.25 11.74 -1.09
C ARG A 169 13.92 12.44 -1.37
N ARG A 170 13.17 12.00 -2.39
CA ARG A 170 11.87 12.53 -2.81
C ARG A 170 10.71 11.75 -2.22
N ASN A 171 10.94 10.78 -1.33
CA ASN A 171 9.88 10.01 -0.69
C ASN A 171 9.03 10.90 0.25
N ALA A 172 7.97 11.47 -0.31
CA ALA A 172 7.08 12.41 0.38
C ALA A 172 6.38 11.74 1.59
N SER A 173 5.98 10.48 1.44
CA SER A 173 5.31 9.72 2.50
C SER A 173 6.21 9.52 3.72
N ALA A 174 7.47 9.11 3.54
CA ALA A 174 8.43 8.97 4.63
C ALA A 174 8.66 10.30 5.37
N ARG A 175 8.72 11.42 4.64
CA ARG A 175 8.89 12.75 5.22
C ARG A 175 7.69 13.19 6.04
N TYR A 176 6.49 12.97 5.53
CA TYR A 176 5.25 13.26 6.27
C TYR A 176 5.23 12.51 7.60
N HIS A 177 5.47 11.20 7.59
CA HIS A 177 5.45 10.38 8.80
C HIS A 177 6.60 10.71 9.76
N LEU A 178 7.80 11.02 9.26
CA LEU A 178 8.91 11.48 10.09
C LEU A 178 8.61 12.84 10.74
N GLY A 179 7.96 13.76 10.01
CA GLY A 179 7.49 15.03 10.55
C GLY A 179 6.46 14.86 11.67
N LEU A 180 5.49 13.96 11.49
CA LEU A 180 4.53 13.61 12.54
C LEU A 180 5.21 13.07 13.79
N LEU A 181 6.20 12.19 13.59
CA LEU A 181 6.98 11.59 14.67
C LEU A 181 7.77 12.64 15.46
N TYR A 182 8.47 13.55 14.77
CA TYR A 182 9.24 14.63 15.41
C TYR A 182 8.38 15.67 16.11
N ARG A 183 7.17 15.93 15.60
CA ARG A 183 6.21 16.83 16.24
C ARG A 183 5.67 16.26 17.55
N GLY A 184 5.56 14.95 17.67
CA GLY A 184 5.00 14.29 18.85
C GLY A 184 5.81 14.56 20.13
N ASP A 185 5.13 14.52 21.28
CA ASP A 185 5.68 14.92 22.58
C ASP A 185 6.94 14.17 23.00
N ASN A 186 7.13 12.92 22.52
CA ASN A 186 8.32 12.13 22.87
C ASN A 186 9.62 12.72 22.32
N TYR A 187 9.57 13.42 21.18
CA TYR A 187 10.75 14.07 20.60
C TYR A 187 10.68 15.58 20.82
N GLY A 188 9.54 16.20 20.49
CA GLY A 188 9.39 17.65 20.56
C GLY A 188 10.38 18.42 19.67
N TYR A 189 10.90 17.76 18.62
CA TYR A 189 11.87 18.35 17.68
C TYR A 189 11.13 19.20 16.64
N LEU A 190 10.53 20.31 17.10
CA LEU A 190 9.65 21.14 16.30
C LEU A 190 10.32 21.70 15.04
N ASP A 191 11.58 22.13 15.13
CA ASP A 191 12.33 22.64 13.98
C ASP A 191 12.53 21.55 12.92
N ALA A 192 12.93 20.35 13.35
CA ALA A 192 13.11 19.21 12.45
C ALA A 192 11.77 18.73 11.85
N ALA A 193 10.69 18.76 12.64
CA ALA A 193 9.35 18.45 12.17
C ALA A 193 8.91 19.44 11.09
N LEU A 194 9.10 20.75 11.34
CA LEU A 194 8.80 21.82 10.39
C LEU A 194 9.55 21.61 9.08
N GLU A 195 10.84 21.31 9.14
CA GLU A 195 11.65 21.02 7.95
C GLU A 195 11.07 19.85 7.14
N GLN A 196 10.70 18.74 7.81
CA GLN A 196 10.13 17.59 7.09
C GLN A 196 8.80 17.92 6.43
N PHE A 197 7.92 18.69 7.09
CA PHE A 197 6.66 19.11 6.49
C PHE A 197 6.85 20.10 5.33
N ASP A 198 7.80 21.04 5.44
CA ASP A 198 8.12 21.97 4.36
C ASP A 198 8.69 21.25 3.14
N ILE A 199 9.50 20.20 3.34
CA ILE A 199 9.96 19.36 2.23
C ILE A 199 8.78 18.53 1.68
N PHE A 200 7.96 17.93 2.53
CA PHE A 200 6.78 17.16 2.10
C PHE A 200 5.84 18.00 1.22
N VAL A 201 5.50 19.23 1.63
CA VAL A 201 4.65 20.15 0.85
C VAL A 201 5.32 20.56 -0.46
N ARG A 202 6.65 20.78 -0.49
CA ARG A 202 7.38 21.11 -1.73
C ARG A 202 7.48 19.94 -2.71
N LEU A 203 7.56 18.71 -2.19
CA LEU A 203 7.52 17.50 -2.98
C LEU A 203 6.11 17.16 -3.44
N GLY A 204 5.10 17.74 -2.79
CA GLY A 204 3.69 17.48 -3.02
C GLY A 204 3.27 17.78 -4.45
N GLU A 205 2.86 16.72 -5.14
CA GLU A 205 1.93 16.77 -6.25
C GLU A 205 0.65 17.45 -5.75
N THR A 206 0.17 18.44 -6.49
CA THR A 206 -0.79 19.48 -6.05
C THR A 206 -2.17 18.99 -5.56
N ALA A 207 -2.41 17.67 -5.47
CA ALA A 207 -3.67 17.04 -5.10
C ALA A 207 -3.65 16.19 -3.80
N ASP A 208 -2.51 15.96 -3.12
CA ASP A 208 -2.51 15.19 -1.85
C ASP A 208 -3.23 15.96 -0.71
N PRO A 209 -4.35 15.47 -0.15
CA PRO A 209 -5.06 16.14 0.94
C PRO A 209 -4.21 16.35 2.19
N ARG A 210 -3.22 15.47 2.43
CA ARG A 210 -2.27 15.60 3.54
C ARG A 210 -1.35 16.78 3.33
N ALA A 211 -0.97 17.11 2.09
CA ALA A 211 -0.15 18.29 1.77
C ALA A 211 -0.93 19.58 2.08
N VAL A 212 -2.21 19.64 1.68
CA VAL A 212 -3.10 20.76 2.02
C VAL A 212 -3.26 20.90 3.54
N HIS A 213 -3.50 19.80 4.25
CA HIS A 213 -3.61 19.80 5.70
C HIS A 213 -2.30 20.23 6.37
N ALA A 214 -1.15 19.73 5.89
CA ALA A 214 0.15 20.09 6.41
C ALA A 214 0.41 21.60 6.25
N GLN A 215 0.11 22.15 5.07
CA GLN A 215 0.29 23.57 4.77
C GLN A 215 -0.64 24.49 5.58
N ARG A 216 -1.92 24.11 5.71
CA ARG A 216 -2.94 24.97 6.33
C ARG A 216 -3.03 24.84 7.85
N VAL A 217 -2.63 23.70 8.41
CA VAL A 217 -2.85 23.38 9.82
C VAL A 217 -1.54 23.04 10.53
N ILE A 218 -0.80 22.03 10.06
CA ILE A 218 0.34 21.51 10.80
C ILE A 218 1.47 22.53 10.88
N ILE A 219 1.89 23.09 9.74
CA ILE A 219 3.02 24.03 9.65
C ILE A 219 2.75 25.31 10.48
N PRO A 220 1.60 25.99 10.36
CA PRO A 220 1.27 27.14 11.21
C PRO A 220 1.25 26.78 12.71
N GLY A 221 0.70 25.61 13.06
CA GLY A 221 0.66 25.14 14.44
C GLY A 221 2.05 24.93 15.05
N ILE A 222 2.96 24.30 14.31
CA ILE A 222 4.35 24.11 14.75
C ILE A 222 5.05 25.48 14.93
N LYS A 223 4.88 26.41 13.99
CA LYS A 223 5.47 27.77 14.08
C LYS A 223 4.97 28.52 15.32
N ALA A 224 3.67 28.41 15.63
CA ALA A 224 3.09 29.03 16.82
C ALA A 224 3.67 28.42 18.12
N ASP A 225 3.87 27.09 18.18
CA ASP A 225 4.47 26.43 19.35
C ASP A 225 5.94 26.83 19.53
N ILE A 226 6.73 26.89 18.45
CA ILE A 226 8.11 27.39 18.50
C ILE A 226 8.15 28.82 19.05
N ALA A 227 7.29 29.72 18.54
CA ALA A 227 7.24 31.11 18.98
C ALA A 227 6.84 31.24 20.46
N ARG A 228 5.84 30.47 20.90
CA ARG A 228 5.42 30.42 22.31
C ARG A 228 6.56 29.97 23.22
N ARG A 229 7.22 28.85 22.90
CA ARG A 229 8.36 28.33 23.67
C ARG A 229 9.52 29.31 23.71
N ALA A 230 9.74 30.10 22.65
CA ALA A 230 10.76 31.13 22.63
C ALA A 230 10.43 32.30 23.58
N ALA A 231 9.17 32.72 23.64
CA ALA A 231 8.70 33.79 24.52
C ALA A 231 8.74 33.40 26.01
N GLU A 232 8.54 32.12 26.32
CA GLU A 232 8.59 31.56 27.68
C GLU A 232 10.02 31.39 28.23
N ARG A 233 11.07 31.55 27.40
CA ARG A 233 12.46 31.41 27.87
C ARG A 233 12.83 32.58 28.82
N PRO A 234 13.23 32.29 30.08
CA PRO A 234 13.62 33.33 31.03
C PRO A 234 14.92 34.00 30.55
N GLY A 235 14.78 35.20 29.98
CA GLY A 235 15.88 35.99 29.41
C GLY A 235 15.46 37.01 28.36
N ALA A 236 14.33 36.79 27.66
CA ALA A 236 13.82 37.74 26.67
C ALA A 236 13.25 39.03 27.30
N GLN A 237 12.61 38.94 28.48
CA GLN A 237 12.00 40.09 29.15
C GLN A 237 12.98 41.01 29.91
N ARG A 238 14.25 40.61 30.11
CA ARG A 238 15.21 41.40 30.92
C ARG A 238 16.01 42.44 30.13
N ARG A 239 15.96 42.44 28.79
CA ARG A 239 16.72 43.39 27.96
C ARG A 239 15.97 44.70 27.70
N ASP A 240 14.65 44.70 27.78
CA ASP A 240 13.83 45.89 27.48
C ASP A 240 13.52 46.73 28.74
N ALA A 241 13.99 46.31 29.92
CA ALA A 241 13.75 47.00 31.19
C ALA A 241 14.93 47.86 31.68
N ASN A 242 16.04 47.92 30.93
CA ASN A 242 17.27 48.64 31.32
C ASN A 242 17.82 49.56 30.21
N ALA A 243 16.98 49.96 29.25
CA ALA A 243 17.32 50.95 28.21
C ALA A 243 16.54 52.26 28.44
#